data_AF-A0A961JCQ7-F1
#
_entry.id   AF-A0A961JCQ7-F1
#
_cell.length_a   1.000
_cell.length_b   1.000
_cell.length_c   1.000
_cell.angle_alpha   90.00
_cell.angle_beta   90.00
_cell.angle_gamma   90.00
#
_symmetry.space_group_name_H-M   'P 1'
#
loop_
_entity.id
_entity.type
_entity.pdbx_description
1 polymer ?
#
loop_
_entity_poly.entity_id
_entity_poly.type
_entity_poly.pdbx_seq_one_letter_code
_entity_poly.pdbx_strand_id
1 'polypeptide(L)'
;MARAPLLQLSSIGLTFGGDPVFSDLDLVVQQGDRVALVGRNGSGKSTLMKVMAGLIEPDHGERIMPLGTRAGYMEQHPDLSGFASLGDFALSGLDPHESYRVERAAEGLKFDPATACDKASGGERRRAALAKLIAEAPDLMLMDEPTNHL
;
A
#
# COMPACT_ATOMS: atom_id res chain seq x y z
N MET A 1 22.55 20.40 1.33
CA MET A 1 21.29 20.86 0.69
C MET A 1 20.15 20.06 1.30
N ALA A 2 18.99 20.68 1.57
CA ALA A 2 17.83 19.95 2.07
C ALA A 2 17.31 19.01 0.97
N ARG A 3 17.07 17.75 1.31
CA ARG A 3 16.51 16.75 0.38
C ARG A 3 15.03 17.06 0.18
N ALA A 4 14.53 16.96 -1.05
CA ALA A 4 13.10 17.08 -1.30
C ALA A 4 12.35 15.93 -0.58
N PRO A 5 11.17 16.20 0.02
CA PRO A 5 10.37 15.16 0.66
C PRO A 5 9.86 14.15 -0.36
N LEU A 6 9.57 12.93 0.11
CA LEU A 6 9.01 11.85 -0.70
C LEU A 6 7.52 12.06 -0.96
N LEU A 7 6.81 12.56 0.04
CA LEU A 7 5.40 12.96 -0.03
C LEU A 7 5.19 14.20 0.83
N GLN A 8 4.42 15.16 0.32
CA GLN A 8 3.89 16.26 1.08
C GLN A 8 2.38 16.37 0.85
N LEU A 9 1.63 16.43 1.95
CA LEU A 9 0.22 16.77 2.00
C LEU A 9 0.11 18.15 2.65
N SER A 10 -0.64 19.05 2.02
CA SER A 10 -0.84 20.41 2.51
C SER A 10 -2.32 20.75 2.57
N SER A 11 -2.81 20.96 3.79
CA SER A 11 -4.20 21.29 4.11
C SER A 11 -5.22 20.40 3.40
N ILE A 12 -4.97 19.08 3.34
CA ILE A 12 -5.87 18.17 2.63
C ILE A 12 -7.13 17.93 3.44
N GLY A 13 -8.26 17.84 2.74
CA GLY A 13 -9.53 17.42 3.33
C GLY A 13 -10.35 16.57 2.38
N LEU A 14 -11.20 15.72 2.97
CA LEU A 14 -12.03 14.78 2.24
C LEU A 14 -13.33 14.51 3.01
N THR A 15 -14.44 14.52 2.28
CA THR A 15 -15.80 14.37 2.80
C THR A 15 -16.51 13.21 2.11
N PHE A 16 -17.18 12.35 2.87
CA PHE A 16 -18.06 11.33 2.31
C PHE A 16 -19.46 11.47 2.88
N GLY A 17 -20.46 11.57 1.99
CA GLY A 17 -21.87 11.60 2.41
C GLY A 17 -22.26 12.82 3.27
N GLY A 18 -21.48 13.89 3.23
CA GLY A 18 -21.71 15.13 3.98
C GLY A 18 -20.91 15.26 5.27
N ASP A 19 -20.36 14.17 5.81
CA ASP A 19 -19.50 14.21 6.99
C ASP A 19 -18.02 14.22 6.59
N PRO A 20 -17.19 15.14 7.13
CA PRO A 20 -15.77 15.17 6.84
C PRO A 20 -15.08 13.95 7.45
N VAL A 21 -14.27 13.26 6.63
CA VAL A 21 -13.39 12.18 7.10
C VAL A 21 -12.18 12.78 7.82
N PHE A 22 -11.59 13.82 7.23
CA PHE A 22 -10.54 14.66 7.79
C PHE A 22 -10.55 16.02 7.09
N SER A 23 -10.04 17.05 7.77
CA SER A 23 -9.92 18.42 7.28
C SER A 23 -8.59 19.02 7.73
N ASP A 24 -8.03 19.92 6.91
CA ASP A 24 -6.81 20.69 7.20
C ASP A 24 -5.63 19.82 7.66
N LEU A 25 -5.43 18.66 7.02
CA LEU A 25 -4.35 17.74 7.37
C LEU A 25 -3.07 18.09 6.62
N ASP A 26 -1.99 18.32 7.38
CA ASP A 26 -0.64 18.49 6.88
C ASP A 26 0.23 17.27 7.26
N LEU A 27 0.99 16.75 6.30
CA LEU A 27 1.91 15.64 6.53
C LEU A 27 3.10 15.74 5.57
N VAL A 28 4.30 15.53 6.09
CA VAL A 28 5.51 15.40 5.28
C VAL A 28 6.15 14.06 5.59
N VAL A 29 6.44 13.28 4.54
CA VAL A 29 7.18 12.02 4.64
C VAL A 29 8.51 12.19 3.92
N GLN A 30 9.61 11.94 4.64
CA GLN A 30 10.96 11.97 4.11
C GLN A 30 11.40 10.58 3.64
N GLN A 31 12.40 10.55 2.76
CA GLN A 31 12.97 9.29 2.33
C GLN A 31 13.67 8.58 3.50
N GLY A 32 13.32 7.31 3.72
CA GLY A 32 13.84 6.50 4.82
C GLY A 32 12.97 6.52 6.08
N ASP A 33 11.93 7.38 6.12
CA ASP A 33 11.00 7.40 7.23
C ASP A 33 10.25 6.07 7.34
N ARG A 34 9.96 5.68 8.58
CA ARG A 34 9.04 4.61 8.93
C ARG A 34 7.96 5.20 9.80
N VAL A 35 6.83 5.53 9.18
CA VAL A 35 5.72 6.22 9.83
C VAL A 35 4.62 5.22 10.16
N ALA A 36 4.09 5.28 11.38
CA ALA A 36 2.91 4.51 11.77
C ALA A 36 1.71 5.45 11.93
N LEU A 37 0.64 5.19 11.18
CA LEU A 37 -0.63 5.90 11.33
C LEU A 37 -1.53 5.16 12.30
N VAL A 38 -1.79 5.75 13.46
CA VAL A 38 -2.59 5.15 14.54
C VAL A 38 -3.84 5.98 14.81
N GLY A 39 -4.94 5.29 15.14
CA GLY A 39 -6.24 5.92 15.36
C GLY A 39 -7.34 4.88 15.48
N ARG A 40 -8.52 5.28 15.98
CA ARG A 40 -9.67 4.38 16.16
C ARG A 40 -10.17 3.82 14.81
N ASN A 41 -10.89 2.71 14.85
CA ASN A 41 -11.56 2.19 13.65
C ASN A 41 -12.56 3.24 13.13
N GLY A 42 -12.61 3.42 11.81
CA GLY A 42 -13.43 4.47 11.19
C GLY A 42 -12.83 5.88 11.20
N SER A 43 -11.65 6.11 11.78
CA SER A 43 -11.02 7.45 11.82
C SER A 43 -10.41 7.92 10.48
N GLY A 44 -10.75 7.28 9.36
CA GLY A 44 -10.24 7.68 8.04
C GLY A 44 -8.81 7.23 7.68
N LYS A 45 -8.17 6.33 8.43
CA LYS A 45 -6.77 5.91 8.18
C LYS A 45 -6.56 5.32 6.78
N SER A 46 -7.33 4.31 6.42
CA SER A 46 -7.30 3.69 5.10
C SER A 46 -7.60 4.70 4.00
N THR A 47 -8.52 5.63 4.27
CA THR A 47 -8.86 6.72 3.35
C THR A 47 -7.70 7.67 3.15
N LEU A 48 -7.01 8.08 4.23
CA LEU A 48 -5.81 8.90 4.16
C LEU A 48 -4.69 8.17 3.38
N MET A 49 -4.49 6.88 3.63
CA MET A 49 -3.52 6.09 2.86
C MET A 49 -3.86 6.03 1.37
N LYS A 50 -5.14 5.89 1.00
CA LYS A 50 -5.57 5.96 -0.41
C LYS A 50 -5.33 7.32 -1.02
N VAL A 51 -5.55 8.41 -0.28
CA VAL A 51 -5.16 9.76 -0.72
C VAL A 51 -3.64 9.83 -0.91
N MET A 52 -2.84 9.38 0.06
CA MET A 52 -1.37 9.32 -0.04
C MET A 52 -0.90 8.49 -1.24
N ALA A 53 -1.60 7.41 -1.59
CA ALA A 53 -1.32 6.57 -2.76
C ALA A 53 -1.76 7.20 -4.09
N GLY A 54 -2.57 8.25 -4.06
CA GLY A 54 -3.18 8.85 -5.25
C GLY A 54 -4.36 8.05 -5.82
N LEU A 55 -4.95 7.16 -5.00
CA LEU A 55 -6.12 6.35 -5.36
C LEU A 55 -7.45 7.08 -5.10
N ILE A 56 -7.41 8.12 -4.26
CA ILE A 56 -8.53 9.02 -3.97
C ILE A 56 -7.99 10.45 -4.06
N GLU A 57 -8.69 11.31 -4.80
CA GLU A 57 -8.40 12.74 -4.81
C GLU A 57 -9.04 13.40 -3.59
N PRO A 58 -8.32 14.29 -2.87
CA PRO A 58 -8.92 15.08 -1.81
C PRO A 58 -9.87 16.15 -2.39
N ASP A 59 -10.84 16.61 -1.59
CA ASP A 59 -11.76 17.68 -1.99
C ASP A 59 -11.04 19.04 -2.10
N HIS A 60 -10.03 19.23 -1.26
CA HIS A 60 -9.18 20.42 -1.22
C HIS A 60 -7.79 20.10 -0.68
N GLY A 61 -6.88 21.07 -0.80
CA GLY A 61 -5.47 20.92 -0.44
C GLY A 61 -4.63 20.32 -1.56
N GLU A 62 -3.37 20.08 -1.27
CA GLU A 62 -2.40 19.60 -2.26
C GLU A 62 -1.71 18.31 -1.80
N ARG A 63 -1.58 17.37 -2.73
CA ARG A 63 -0.73 16.18 -2.61
C ARG A 63 0.43 16.29 -3.60
N ILE A 64 1.64 16.42 -3.08
CA ILE A 64 2.86 16.60 -3.86
C ILE A 64 3.77 15.38 -3.67
N MET A 65 4.19 14.77 -4.78
CA MET A 65 5.27 13.79 -4.83
C MET A 65 6.26 14.19 -5.94
N PRO A 66 7.58 14.00 -5.76
CA PRO A 66 8.55 14.27 -6.82
C PRO A 66 8.25 13.45 -8.07
N LEU A 67 8.49 14.04 -9.25
CA LEU A 67 8.31 13.35 -10.53
C LEU A 67 9.10 12.04 -10.59
N GLY A 68 8.47 10.99 -11.12
CA GLY A 68 9.06 9.65 -11.24
C GLY A 68 8.99 8.81 -9.97
N THR A 69 8.53 9.36 -8.84
CA THR A 69 8.34 8.62 -7.59
C THR A 69 7.11 7.73 -7.68
N ARG A 70 7.23 6.48 -7.23
CA ARG A 70 6.12 5.51 -7.21
C ARG A 70 5.62 5.29 -5.79
N ALA A 71 4.30 5.34 -5.61
CA ALA A 71 3.64 4.86 -4.41
C ALA A 71 3.04 3.48 -4.70
N GLY A 72 3.30 2.50 -3.82
CA GLY A 72 2.57 1.23 -3.82
C GLY A 72 1.68 1.16 -2.60
N TYR A 73 0.48 0.63 -2.79
CA TYR A 73 -0.54 0.49 -1.76
C TYR A 73 -0.94 -0.96 -1.61
N MET A 74 -0.75 -1.49 -0.40
CA MET A 74 -1.24 -2.82 -0.03
C MET A 74 -2.61 -2.67 0.61
N GLU A 75 -3.63 -3.12 -0.12
CA GLU A 75 -4.99 -3.16 0.38
C GLU A 75 -5.13 -4.07 1.60
N GLN A 76 -5.98 -3.67 2.54
CA GLN A 76 -6.33 -4.51 3.68
C GLN A 76 -6.93 -5.85 3.22
N HIS A 77 -7.78 -5.84 2.20
CA HIS A 77 -8.44 -7.02 1.63
C HIS A 77 -8.19 -7.08 0.13
N PRO A 78 -7.02 -7.59 -0.31
CA PRO A 78 -6.71 -7.66 -1.73
C PRO A 78 -7.71 -8.56 -2.47
N ASP A 79 -8.15 -8.13 -3.64
CA ASP A 79 -8.91 -8.97 -4.55
C ASP A 79 -7.95 -9.89 -5.33
N LEU A 80 -8.08 -11.20 -5.08
CA LEU A 80 -7.33 -12.24 -5.78
C LEU A 80 -8.18 -12.92 -6.87
N SER A 81 -9.37 -12.39 -7.15
CA SER A 81 -10.19 -12.89 -8.25
C SER A 81 -9.42 -12.80 -9.57
N GLY A 82 -9.52 -13.86 -10.39
CA GLY A 82 -8.81 -13.94 -11.66
C GLY A 82 -7.38 -14.51 -11.59
N PHE A 83 -6.83 -14.77 -10.41
CA PHE A 83 -5.52 -15.42 -10.25
C PHE A 83 -5.66 -16.87 -9.81
N ALA A 84 -4.85 -17.77 -10.37
CA ALA A 84 -4.89 -19.19 -10.02
C ALA A 84 -4.16 -19.47 -8.71
N SER A 85 -2.99 -18.86 -8.52
CA SER A 85 -2.15 -19.02 -7.32
C SER A 85 -1.76 -17.70 -6.68
N LEU A 86 -1.33 -17.77 -5.41
CA LEU A 86 -0.77 -16.62 -4.69
C LEU A 86 0.45 -16.02 -5.40
N GLY A 87 1.25 -16.86 -6.06
CA GLY A 87 2.38 -16.46 -6.89
C GLY A 87 1.93 -15.66 -8.12
N ASP A 88 0.90 -16.13 -8.84
CA ASP A 88 0.36 -15.40 -9.99
C ASP A 88 -0.16 -14.01 -9.60
N PHE A 89 -0.85 -13.93 -8.46
CA PHE A 89 -1.28 -12.66 -7.90
C PHE A 89 -0.07 -11.77 -7.54
N ALA A 90 0.94 -12.31 -6.86
CA ALA A 90 2.10 -11.54 -6.43
C ALA A 90 3.00 -11.08 -7.60
N LEU A 91 3.03 -11.83 -8.70
CA LEU A 91 3.73 -11.49 -9.94
C LEU A 91 2.96 -10.50 -10.82
N SER A 92 1.66 -10.29 -10.57
CA SER A 92 0.84 -9.40 -11.39
C SER A 92 1.44 -7.99 -11.46
N GLY A 93 1.53 -7.41 -12.67
CA GLY A 93 2.08 -6.07 -12.87
C GLY A 93 3.60 -5.95 -12.69
N LEU A 94 4.30 -7.03 -12.35
CA LEU A 94 5.76 -7.08 -12.30
C LEU A 94 6.32 -7.47 -13.68
N ASP A 95 7.51 -6.97 -14.00
CA ASP A 95 8.26 -7.45 -15.18
C ASP A 95 8.55 -8.96 -15.01
N PRO A 96 8.25 -9.81 -16.01
CA PRO A 96 8.56 -11.24 -15.94
C PRO A 96 10.03 -11.57 -15.64
N HIS A 97 10.96 -10.70 -16.00
CA HIS A 97 12.39 -10.85 -15.68
C HIS A 97 12.71 -10.59 -14.20
N GLU A 98 11.79 -10.00 -13.44
CA GLU A 98 11.91 -9.73 -12.01
C GLU A 98 11.18 -10.75 -11.13
N SER A 99 10.69 -11.87 -11.69
CA SER A 99 9.94 -12.89 -10.95
C SER A 99 10.67 -13.41 -9.69
N TYR A 100 12.00 -13.48 -9.75
CA TYR A 100 12.86 -13.89 -8.63
C TYR A 100 12.63 -13.02 -7.37
N ARG A 101 12.18 -11.77 -7.49
CA ARG A 101 11.88 -10.90 -6.35
C ARG A 101 10.70 -11.43 -5.53
N VAL A 102 9.66 -11.94 -6.19
CA VAL A 102 8.51 -12.54 -5.53
C VAL A 102 8.92 -13.83 -4.83
N GLU A 103 9.74 -14.66 -5.46
CA GLU A 103 10.26 -15.90 -4.86
C GLU A 103 11.05 -15.59 -3.58
N ARG A 104 11.96 -14.62 -3.61
CA ARG A 104 12.73 -14.16 -2.45
C ARG A 104 11.84 -13.60 -1.34
N ALA A 105 10.84 -12.79 -1.70
CA ALA A 105 9.89 -12.26 -0.74
C ALA A 105 9.05 -13.38 -0.11
N ALA A 106 8.66 -14.39 -0.88
CA ALA A 106 7.91 -15.54 -0.40
C ALA A 106 8.70 -16.40 0.59
N GLU A 107 9.98 -16.65 0.31
CA GLU A 107 10.89 -17.31 1.26
C GLU A 107 10.95 -16.54 2.59
N GLY A 108 11.15 -15.22 2.54
CA GLY A 108 11.24 -14.37 3.73
C GLY A 108 9.94 -14.29 4.52
N LEU A 109 8.81 -14.27 3.83
CA LEU A 109 7.46 -14.18 4.42
C LEU A 109 6.88 -15.54 4.81
N LYS A 110 7.49 -16.66 4.37
CA LYS A 110 7.08 -18.03 4.67
C LYS A 110 5.66 -18.37 4.20
N PHE A 111 5.38 -18.13 2.93
CA PHE A 111 4.18 -18.66 2.26
C PHE A 111 4.57 -19.44 1.01
N ASP A 112 3.71 -20.35 0.57
CA ASP A 112 3.89 -21.10 -0.67
C ASP A 112 3.23 -20.34 -1.84
N PRO A 113 3.99 -19.85 -2.84
CA PRO A 113 3.44 -19.21 -4.02
C PRO A 113 2.53 -20.12 -4.85
N ALA A 114 2.71 -21.44 -4.79
CA ALA A 114 1.90 -22.40 -5.51
C ALA A 114 0.52 -22.64 -4.88
N THR A 115 0.27 -22.12 -3.66
CA THR A 115 -1.03 -22.22 -3.02
C THR A 115 -2.10 -21.56 -3.89
N ALA A 116 -3.15 -22.33 -4.18
CA ALA A 116 -4.28 -21.85 -4.96
C ALA A 116 -5.02 -20.71 -4.23
N CYS A 117 -5.42 -19.68 -4.98
CA CYS A 117 -6.07 -18.50 -4.42
C CYS A 117 -7.36 -18.82 -3.68
N ASP A 118 -8.11 -19.87 -4.04
CA ASP A 118 -9.36 -20.27 -3.36
C ASP A 118 -9.13 -20.98 -2.02
N LYS A 119 -7.99 -21.65 -1.86
CA LYS A 119 -7.59 -22.40 -0.66
C LYS A 119 -6.75 -21.58 0.32
N ALA A 120 -6.20 -20.45 -0.13
CA ALA A 120 -5.36 -19.60 0.69
C ALA A 120 -6.11 -19.02 1.89
N SER A 121 -5.52 -19.16 3.07
CA SER A 121 -5.93 -18.48 4.29
C SER A 121 -5.79 -16.96 4.17
N GLY A 122 -6.48 -16.20 5.01
CA GLY A 122 -6.35 -14.74 5.05
C GLY A 122 -4.91 -14.26 5.28
N GLY A 123 -4.15 -14.98 6.13
CA GLY A 123 -2.74 -14.68 6.38
C GLY A 123 -1.84 -14.93 5.16
N GLU A 124 -2.08 -16.02 4.41
CA GLU A 124 -1.33 -16.29 3.19
C GLU A 124 -1.63 -15.28 2.07
N ARG A 125 -2.90 -14.89 1.90
CA ARG A 125 -3.27 -13.81 0.96
C ARG A 125 -2.58 -12.50 1.31
N ARG A 126 -2.53 -12.17 2.60
CA ARG A 126 -1.86 -10.96 3.09
C ARG A 126 -0.35 -11.01 2.88
N ARG A 127 0.28 -12.16 3.13
CA ARG A 127 1.71 -12.38 2.80
C ARG A 127 1.99 -12.25 1.30
N ALA A 128 1.12 -12.78 0.44
CA ALA A 128 1.26 -12.62 -1.01
C ALA A 128 1.13 -11.15 -1.45
N ALA A 129 0.21 -10.39 -0.87
CA ALA A 129 0.09 -8.95 -1.13
C ALA A 129 1.29 -8.14 -0.63
N LEU A 130 1.84 -8.50 0.52
CA LEU A 130 3.08 -7.90 1.01
C LEU A 130 4.28 -8.27 0.10
N ALA A 131 4.34 -9.52 -0.37
CA ALA A 131 5.37 -9.97 -1.31
C ALA A 131 5.33 -9.19 -2.63
N LYS A 132 4.12 -8.97 -3.16
CA LYS A 132 3.87 -8.11 -4.33
C LYS A 132 4.43 -6.71 -4.11
N LEU A 133 4.03 -6.04 -3.02
CA LEU A 133 4.47 -4.67 -2.73
C LEU A 133 5.99 -4.57 -2.55
N ILE A 134 6.61 -5.55 -1.90
CA ILE A 134 8.07 -5.64 -1.74
C ILE A 134 8.77 -5.84 -3.09
N ALA A 135 8.23 -6.73 -3.94
CA ALA A 135 8.82 -7.03 -5.24
C ALA A 135 8.71 -5.86 -6.24
N GLU A 136 7.59 -5.11 -6.19
CA GLU A 136 7.39 -3.88 -6.96
C GLU A 136 8.35 -2.75 -6.56
N ALA A 137 8.89 -2.81 -5.33
CA ALA A 137 9.87 -1.90 -4.76
C ALA A 137 9.57 -0.40 -5.02
N PRO A 138 8.35 0.10 -4.71
CA PRO A 138 8.03 1.51 -4.84
C PRO A 138 8.83 2.35 -3.85
N ASP A 139 8.99 3.65 -4.15
CA ASP A 139 9.69 4.59 -3.26
C ASP A 139 8.91 4.84 -1.96
N LEU A 140 7.56 4.87 -2.05
CA LEU A 140 6.65 4.97 -0.93
C LEU A 140 5.80 3.69 -0.83
N MET A 141 5.99 2.93 0.26
CA MET A 141 5.18 1.75 0.59
C MET A 141 4.10 2.14 1.61
N LEU A 142 2.84 2.00 1.22
CA LEU A 142 1.68 2.23 2.09
C LEU A 142 1.04 0.88 2.40
N MET A 143 1.00 0.52 3.68
CA MET A 143 0.54 -0.78 4.14
C MET A 143 -0.62 -0.59 5.12
N ASP A 144 -1.82 -0.98 4.70
CA ASP A 144 -3.01 -0.89 5.55
C ASP A 144 -3.16 -2.17 6.39
N GLU A 145 -2.95 -2.04 7.70
CA GLU A 145 -2.95 -3.12 8.70
C GLU A 145 -2.09 -4.36 8.31
N PRO A 146 -0.78 -4.19 8.02
CA PRO A 146 0.06 -5.29 7.52
C PRO A 146 0.24 -6.43 8.51
N THR A 147 0.02 -6.20 9.80
CA THR A 147 0.30 -7.16 10.88
C THR A 147 -0.91 -7.95 11.35
N ASN A 148 -2.13 -7.62 10.92
CA ASN A 148 -3.30 -8.42 11.31
C ASN A 148 -3.21 -9.80 10.64
N HIS A 149 -3.35 -10.87 11.42
CA HIS A 149 -3.31 -12.26 10.91
C HIS A 149 -1.99 -12.73 10.26
N LEU A 150 -0.84 -12.10 10.61
CA LEU A 150 0.48 -12.66 10.30
C LEU A 150 0.81 -13.88 11.16
#